data_AF-A0A1H8AU26-F1
#
_entry.id   AF-A0A1H8AU26-F1
#
_cell.length_a   1.000
_cell.length_b   1.000
_cell.length_c   1.000
_cell.angle_alpha   90.00
_cell.angle_beta   90.00
_cell.angle_gamma   90.00
#
_symmetry.space_group_name_H-M   'P 1'
#
loop_
_entity.id
_entity.type
_entity.pdbx_description
1 polymer ?
#
loop_
_entity_poly.entity_id
_entity_poly.type
_entity_poly.pdbx_seq_one_letter_code
_entity_poly.pdbx_strand_id
1 'polypeptide(L)'
;MTPIALIKRIFVRQTTDQNCGLACLKMIFTCYNQVPLIDCDLPGPNEALSLAQMKKICVQASFPARAVEMDMDTLISVNKPLILHTRNEYGLDHFIVCFSCRKIKGKLYFLIADPAQQVTYLTLDEINRIWISKAALYFENEPNFKSDNYPSPWKLLQGIRAFPLILIPVFGLLSMIAAAFGVGLTWLLQRGQIYNNLMQGTRMVSLIVLLVIIYFARALANYLKQFLLIRINIGMNAKMMQAIISRLFIKPQQYKGQSYNISNTLADIQRVQAAISAFIAGLCCDGTFIFAMLGAIFYMMPYAGMIDLVCLIISLIYIYRFSSKYSFEMAKLNDFSRKAESSLKDVSGLRTQISNQQMSDEIAGQQLDNFRRTMGYAEIHGMKTARLTLWLEILQTLNMAIIFFTCYQTFNNGGTSYDTLMIVVILSYIMSSLLPKILNALTVLAEGADAAIQINTVYGN
;
A
#
# COMPACT_ATOMS: atom_id res chain seq x y z
N MET A 1 17.28 6.37 -18.68
CA MET A 1 17.19 5.94 -17.26
C MET A 1 15.74 5.65 -16.93
N THR A 2 15.43 4.46 -16.42
CA THR A 2 14.06 4.09 -16.05
C THR A 2 13.84 4.30 -14.54
N PRO A 3 13.01 5.25 -14.12
CA PRO A 3 12.67 5.39 -12.72
C PRO A 3 11.82 4.18 -12.29
N ILE A 4 12.10 3.62 -11.10
CA ILE A 4 11.32 2.51 -10.51
C ILE A 4 9.82 2.80 -10.49
N ALA A 5 9.43 4.07 -10.34
CA ALA A 5 8.04 4.52 -10.39
C ALA A 5 7.37 4.26 -11.74
N LEU A 6 8.10 4.34 -12.86
CA LEU A 6 7.57 4.02 -14.18
C LEU A 6 7.43 2.51 -14.35
N ILE A 7 8.41 1.72 -13.89
CA ILE A 7 8.33 0.26 -13.95
C ILE A 7 7.17 -0.27 -13.10
N LYS A 8 6.88 0.34 -11.95
CA LYS A 8 5.70 0.00 -11.16
C LYS A 8 4.38 0.22 -11.91
N ARG A 9 4.29 1.18 -12.84
CA ARG A 9 3.07 1.42 -13.63
C ARG A 9 2.83 0.38 -14.72
N ILE A 10 3.88 -0.25 -15.21
CA ILE A 10 3.82 -1.32 -16.22
C ILE A 10 3.83 -2.72 -15.61
N PHE A 11 3.97 -2.81 -14.29
CA PHE A 11 4.05 -4.09 -13.58
C PHE A 11 2.74 -4.88 -13.72
N VAL A 12 2.85 -6.15 -14.09
CA VAL A 12 1.73 -7.08 -14.20
C VAL A 12 1.98 -8.25 -13.27
N ARG A 13 1.06 -8.49 -12.35
CA ARG A 13 1.11 -9.61 -11.42
C ARG A 13 0.63 -10.89 -12.10
N GLN A 14 1.25 -12.02 -11.79
CA GLN A 14 0.77 -13.32 -12.26
C GLN A 14 -0.59 -13.68 -11.66
N THR A 15 -1.50 -14.23 -12.47
CA THR A 15 -2.85 -14.64 -12.02
C THR A 15 -2.87 -16.02 -11.38
N THR A 16 -1.94 -16.89 -11.81
CA THR A 16 -1.68 -18.25 -11.33
C THR A 16 -0.17 -18.45 -11.23
N ASP A 17 0.28 -19.46 -10.50
CA ASP A 17 1.71 -19.73 -10.32
C ASP A 17 2.43 -20.13 -11.62
N GLN A 18 1.68 -20.59 -12.62
CA GLN A 18 2.21 -21.00 -13.93
C GLN A 18 2.28 -19.85 -14.95
N ASN A 19 1.64 -18.71 -14.67
CA ASN A 19 1.51 -17.59 -15.62
C ASN A 19 2.63 -16.54 -15.55
N CYS A 20 3.76 -16.84 -14.89
CA CYS A 20 4.87 -15.90 -14.75
C CYS A 20 5.44 -15.43 -16.11
N GLY A 21 5.57 -16.34 -17.07
CA GLY A 21 6.06 -16.02 -18.43
C GLY A 21 5.12 -15.08 -19.20
N LEU A 22 3.80 -15.32 -19.13
CA LEU A 22 2.81 -14.45 -19.79
C LEU A 22 2.77 -13.06 -19.17
N ALA A 23 2.86 -12.98 -17.84
CA ALA A 23 2.95 -11.70 -17.13
C ALA A 23 4.21 -10.91 -17.55
N CYS A 24 5.36 -11.59 -17.67
CA CYS A 24 6.59 -10.97 -18.16
C CYS A 24 6.45 -10.42 -19.58
N LEU A 25 5.84 -11.17 -20.50
CA LEU A 25 5.59 -10.70 -21.87
C LEU A 25 4.67 -9.47 -21.90
N LYS A 26 3.60 -9.45 -21.09
CA LYS A 26 2.71 -8.29 -20.97
C LYS A 26 3.46 -7.04 -20.48
N MET A 27 4.36 -7.18 -19.49
CA MET A 27 5.19 -6.07 -19.01
C MET A 27 6.12 -5.53 -20.12
N ILE A 28 6.73 -6.42 -20.90
CA ILE A 28 7.57 -6.05 -22.04
C ILE A 28 6.75 -5.34 -23.12
N PHE A 29 5.65 -5.90 -23.61
CA PHE A 29 4.88 -5.22 -24.66
C PHE A 29 4.35 -3.85 -24.24
N THR A 30 3.99 -3.71 -22.96
CA THR A 30 3.62 -2.43 -22.36
C THR A 30 4.81 -1.44 -22.35
N CYS A 31 6.01 -1.91 -22.03
CA CYS A 31 7.26 -1.13 -22.10
C CYS A 31 7.59 -0.63 -23.52
N TYR A 32 7.30 -1.44 -24.53
CA TYR A 32 7.57 -1.13 -25.93
C TYR A 32 6.40 -0.42 -26.65
N ASN A 33 5.30 -0.13 -25.93
CA ASN A 33 4.09 0.50 -26.45
C ASN A 33 3.50 -0.24 -27.67
N GLN A 34 3.58 -1.57 -27.66
CA GLN A 34 3.07 -2.45 -28.71
C GLN A 34 1.61 -2.83 -28.44
N VAL A 35 0.91 -3.26 -29.49
CA VAL A 35 -0.51 -3.67 -29.44
C VAL A 35 -0.69 -4.75 -28.36
N PRO A 36 -1.78 -4.69 -27.56
CA PRO A 36 -2.06 -5.73 -26.57
C PRO A 36 -2.14 -7.11 -27.26
N LEU A 37 -1.62 -8.14 -26.57
CA LEU A 37 -1.59 -9.57 -26.92
C LEU A 37 -2.95 -10.22 -27.27
N ILE A 38 -4.00 -9.42 -27.45
CA ILE A 38 -5.39 -9.83 -27.66
C ILE A 38 -5.55 -10.69 -28.92
N ASP A 39 -4.72 -10.46 -29.95
CA ASP A 39 -4.80 -11.18 -31.22
C ASP A 39 -3.83 -12.38 -31.31
N CYS A 40 -3.07 -12.69 -30.25
CA CYS A 40 -2.18 -13.85 -30.22
C CYS A 40 -2.87 -15.08 -29.64
N ASP A 41 -2.52 -16.27 -30.13
CA ASP A 41 -2.99 -17.54 -29.56
C ASP A 41 -2.25 -17.78 -28.24
N LEU A 42 -2.86 -17.34 -27.15
CA LEU A 42 -2.27 -17.38 -25.82
C LEU A 42 -2.52 -18.75 -25.17
N PRO A 43 -1.51 -19.36 -24.54
CA PRO A 43 -1.68 -20.62 -23.83
C PRO A 43 -2.66 -20.48 -22.67
N GLY A 44 -3.21 -21.64 -22.28
CA GLY A 44 -4.18 -21.72 -21.21
C GLY A 44 -3.64 -21.20 -19.88
N PRO A 45 -4.52 -20.79 -18.97
CA PRO A 45 -4.13 -20.10 -17.74
C PRO A 45 -3.37 -20.91 -16.69
N ASN A 46 -3.35 -22.23 -16.83
CA ASN A 46 -2.58 -23.14 -15.98
C ASN A 46 -1.41 -23.76 -16.76
N GLU A 47 -1.16 -23.31 -17.98
CA GLU A 47 -0.08 -23.83 -18.82
C GLU A 47 1.18 -22.98 -18.61
N ALA A 48 2.23 -23.62 -18.13
CA ALA A 48 3.54 -22.99 -18.03
C ALA A 48 4.08 -22.65 -19.42
N LEU A 49 4.66 -21.46 -19.56
CA LEU A 49 5.28 -21.00 -20.79
C LEU A 49 6.77 -21.30 -20.80
N SER A 50 7.26 -22.03 -21.79
CA SER A 50 8.69 -22.14 -22.08
C SER A 50 9.21 -20.91 -22.83
N LEU A 51 10.53 -20.66 -22.76
CA LEU A 51 11.20 -19.61 -23.56
C LEU A 51 10.93 -19.75 -25.07
N ALA A 52 10.86 -20.99 -25.57
CA ALA A 52 10.56 -21.26 -26.97
C ALA A 52 9.13 -20.84 -27.36
N GLN A 53 8.14 -21.09 -26.49
CA GLN A 53 6.77 -20.64 -26.71
C GLN A 53 6.66 -19.12 -26.60
N MET A 54 7.33 -18.48 -25.62
CA MET A 54 7.36 -17.02 -25.51
C MET A 54 7.95 -16.36 -26.76
N LYS A 55 9.01 -16.95 -27.33
CA LYS A 55 9.58 -16.51 -28.61
C LYS A 55 8.55 -16.61 -29.75
N LYS A 56 7.81 -17.72 -29.85
CA LYS A 56 6.75 -17.89 -30.88
C LYS A 56 5.67 -16.81 -30.75
N ILE A 57 5.23 -16.50 -29.53
CA ILE A 57 4.25 -15.44 -29.28
C ILE A 57 4.78 -14.07 -29.71
N CYS A 58 6.04 -13.76 -29.40
CA CYS A 58 6.67 -12.51 -29.83
C CYS A 58 6.71 -12.40 -31.37
N VAL A 59 7.09 -13.48 -32.06
CA VAL A 59 7.11 -13.53 -33.53
C VAL A 59 5.72 -13.34 -34.13
N GLN A 60 4.68 -13.97 -33.56
CA GLN A 60 3.28 -13.76 -33.98
C GLN A 60 2.83 -12.31 -33.78
N ALA A 61 3.28 -11.66 -32.71
CA ALA A 61 3.03 -10.25 -32.43
C ALA A 61 3.91 -9.29 -33.27
N SER A 62 4.64 -9.78 -34.28
CA SER A 62 5.60 -9.00 -35.08
C SER A 62 6.68 -8.31 -34.23
N PHE A 63 7.05 -8.93 -33.10
CA PHE A 63 8.04 -8.42 -32.16
C PHE A 63 9.29 -9.33 -32.17
N PRO A 64 10.43 -8.87 -32.74
CA PRO A 64 11.62 -9.69 -32.87
C PRO A 64 12.23 -10.01 -31.49
N ALA A 65 12.25 -11.30 -31.15
CA ALA A 65 12.81 -11.83 -29.90
C ALA A 65 13.73 -13.04 -30.16
N ARG A 66 14.81 -13.13 -29.39
CA ARG A 66 15.78 -14.24 -29.42
C ARG A 66 15.92 -14.83 -28.03
N ALA A 67 15.81 -16.17 -27.92
CA ALA A 67 16.24 -16.87 -26.73
C ALA A 67 17.76 -17.02 -26.80
N VAL A 68 18.46 -16.52 -25.79
CA VAL A 68 19.92 -16.46 -25.75
C VAL A 68 20.41 -16.94 -24.39
N GLU A 69 21.61 -17.51 -24.37
CA GLU A 69 22.37 -17.71 -23.15
C GLU A 69 23.44 -16.61 -23.11
N MET A 70 23.55 -15.89 -21.99
CA MET A 70 24.51 -14.80 -21.87
C MET A 70 25.16 -14.79 -20.48
N ASP A 71 26.39 -14.28 -20.40
CA ASP A 71 27.09 -14.09 -19.14
C ASP A 71 26.67 -12.79 -18.43
N MET A 72 27.11 -12.62 -17.18
CA MET A 72 26.79 -11.45 -16.37
C MET A 72 27.35 -10.16 -16.96
N ASP A 73 28.53 -10.22 -17.58
CA ASP A 73 29.15 -9.05 -18.20
C ASP A 73 28.34 -8.58 -19.42
N THR A 74 27.81 -9.51 -20.21
CA THR A 74 26.87 -9.20 -21.29
C THR A 74 25.54 -8.64 -20.75
N LEU A 75 25.01 -9.20 -19.65
CA LEU A 75 23.79 -8.66 -19.04
C LEU A 75 23.98 -7.19 -18.59
N ILE A 76 25.15 -6.87 -18.03
CA ILE A 76 25.51 -5.51 -17.61
C ILE A 76 25.65 -4.58 -18.82
N SER A 77 26.24 -5.05 -19.92
CA SER A 77 26.49 -4.23 -21.11
C SER A 77 25.23 -3.95 -21.94
N VAL A 78 24.31 -4.92 -22.03
CA VAL A 78 23.07 -4.81 -22.82
C VAL A 78 22.15 -3.70 -22.27
N ASN A 79 22.02 -3.58 -20.94
CA ASN A 79 21.26 -2.54 -20.24
C ASN A 79 19.88 -2.19 -20.85
N LYS A 80 19.16 -3.21 -21.33
CA LYS A 80 17.82 -3.16 -21.93
C LYS A 80 16.88 -4.08 -21.16
N PRO A 81 15.55 -3.96 -21.33
CA PRO A 81 14.61 -4.89 -20.73
C PRO A 81 14.71 -6.28 -21.38
N LEU A 82 14.86 -7.33 -20.56
CA LEU A 82 14.96 -8.71 -20.99
C LEU A 82 14.31 -9.64 -19.95
N ILE A 83 13.78 -10.78 -20.40
CA ILE A 83 13.17 -11.78 -19.52
C ILE A 83 14.23 -12.79 -19.14
N LEU A 84 14.46 -13.01 -17.85
CA LEU A 84 15.42 -13.97 -17.32
C LEU A 84 14.70 -15.23 -16.86
N HIS A 85 15.29 -16.39 -17.14
CA HIS A 85 14.86 -17.68 -16.59
C HIS A 85 15.64 -17.99 -15.31
N THR A 86 14.96 -17.86 -14.17
CA THR A 86 15.55 -17.95 -12.83
C THR A 86 14.97 -19.11 -12.03
N ARG A 87 15.58 -19.43 -10.89
CA ARG A 87 14.93 -20.24 -9.85
C ARG A 87 14.47 -19.36 -8.71
N ASN A 88 13.26 -19.62 -8.22
CA ASN A 88 12.75 -18.99 -7.01
C ASN A 88 13.43 -19.56 -5.75
N GLU A 89 13.10 -19.02 -4.57
CA GLU A 89 13.67 -19.45 -3.29
C GLU A 89 13.41 -20.93 -2.94
N TYR A 90 12.47 -21.57 -3.63
CA TYR A 90 12.10 -22.97 -3.46
C TYR A 90 12.76 -23.89 -4.52
N GLY A 91 13.59 -23.33 -5.40
CA GLY A 91 14.27 -24.08 -6.46
C GLY A 91 13.39 -24.40 -7.67
N LEU A 92 12.19 -23.82 -7.77
CA LEU A 92 11.30 -23.97 -8.93
C LEU A 92 11.65 -22.95 -10.02
N ASP A 93 11.46 -23.33 -11.28
CA ASP A 93 11.67 -22.47 -12.43
C ASP A 93 10.69 -21.29 -12.42
N HIS A 94 11.22 -20.09 -12.69
CA HIS A 94 10.47 -18.83 -12.60
C HIS A 94 11.00 -17.79 -13.58
N PHE A 95 10.11 -16.99 -14.16
CA PHE A 95 10.48 -15.91 -15.07
C PHE A 95 10.37 -14.55 -14.39
N ILE A 96 11.41 -13.72 -14.59
CA ILE A 96 11.47 -12.34 -14.10
C ILE A 96 11.90 -11.40 -15.23
N VAL A 97 11.58 -10.11 -15.14
CA VAL A 97 12.03 -9.11 -16.11
C VAL A 97 13.14 -8.26 -15.50
N CYS A 98 14.31 -8.20 -16.13
CA CYS A 98 15.38 -7.28 -15.77
C CYS A 98 15.34 -6.08 -16.75
N PHE A 99 15.16 -4.86 -16.23
CA PHE A 99 14.98 -3.65 -17.03
C PHE A 99 16.27 -2.87 -17.31
N SER A 100 17.15 -2.79 -16.31
CA SER A 100 18.38 -1.99 -16.39
C SER A 100 19.34 -2.34 -15.25
N CYS A 101 20.63 -2.11 -15.46
CA CYS A 101 21.66 -2.20 -14.44
C CYS A 101 22.23 -0.81 -14.12
N ARG A 102 22.48 -0.51 -12.84
CA ARG A 102 23.10 0.74 -12.39
C ARG A 102 24.13 0.52 -11.30
N LYS A 103 25.20 1.32 -11.32
CA LYS A 103 26.20 1.35 -10.26
C LYS A 103 25.85 2.43 -9.23
N ILE A 104 25.62 2.04 -7.98
CA ILE A 104 25.37 2.95 -6.85
C ILE A 104 26.44 2.69 -5.79
N LYS A 105 27.19 3.74 -5.41
CA LYS A 105 28.22 3.63 -4.36
C LYS A 105 29.20 2.46 -4.58
N GLY A 106 29.62 2.26 -5.82
CA GLY A 106 30.56 1.17 -6.18
C GLY A 106 29.92 -0.21 -6.40
N LYS A 107 28.66 -0.43 -6.00
CA LYS A 107 27.95 -1.71 -6.18
C LYS A 107 26.98 -1.68 -7.35
N LEU A 108 26.87 -2.79 -8.07
CA LEU A 108 25.92 -2.95 -9.17
C LEU A 108 24.55 -3.39 -8.64
N TYR A 109 23.51 -2.70 -9.10
CA TYR A 109 22.12 -2.95 -8.78
C TYR A 109 21.32 -3.09 -10.06
N PHE A 110 20.57 -4.17 -10.16
CA PHE A 110 19.70 -4.47 -11.30
C PHE A 110 18.25 -4.20 -10.91
N LEU A 111 17.54 -3.50 -11.78
CA LEU A 111 16.12 -3.23 -11.63
C LEU A 111 15.32 -4.41 -12.19
N ILE A 112 14.67 -5.16 -11.30
CA ILE A 112 13.93 -6.38 -11.64
C ILE A 112 12.45 -6.19 -11.32
N ALA A 113 11.58 -6.69 -12.19
CA ALA A 113 10.19 -6.95 -11.89
C ALA A 113 9.95 -8.46 -11.82
N ASP A 114 9.59 -8.93 -10.63
CA ASP A 114 9.16 -10.30 -10.40
C ASP A 114 7.62 -10.34 -10.40
N PRO A 115 6.95 -11.01 -11.35
CA PRO A 115 5.49 -11.06 -11.43
C PRO A 115 4.81 -11.75 -10.25
N ALA A 116 5.54 -12.55 -9.45
CA ALA A 116 5.05 -13.17 -8.22
C ALA A 116 5.14 -12.23 -7.02
N GLN A 117 6.17 -11.37 -6.99
CA GLN A 117 6.47 -10.48 -5.86
C GLN A 117 6.13 -9.02 -6.16
N GLN A 118 7.10 -8.26 -6.69
CA GLN A 118 7.00 -6.84 -7.02
C GLN A 118 8.26 -6.36 -7.78
N VAL A 119 8.32 -5.06 -8.09
CA VAL A 119 9.51 -4.41 -8.65
C VAL A 119 10.53 -4.12 -7.55
N THR A 120 11.75 -4.65 -7.68
CA THR A 120 12.82 -4.53 -6.69
C THR A 120 14.19 -4.25 -7.32
N TYR A 121 15.16 -3.86 -6.50
CA TYR A 121 16.57 -3.82 -6.90
C TYR A 121 17.29 -5.02 -6.31
N LEU A 122 17.95 -5.82 -7.15
CA LEU A 122 18.84 -6.89 -6.70
C LEU A 122 20.29 -6.50 -6.91
N THR A 123 21.14 -6.94 -5.99
CA THR A 123 22.59 -6.88 -6.12
C THR A 123 23.11 -7.93 -7.10
N LEU A 124 24.36 -7.76 -7.56
CA LEU A 124 25.05 -8.74 -8.40
C LEU A 124 25.03 -10.15 -7.78
N ASP A 125 25.31 -10.24 -6.48
CA ASP A 125 25.38 -11.52 -5.76
C ASP A 125 24.02 -12.21 -5.69
N GLU A 126 22.94 -11.44 -5.50
CA GLU A 126 21.57 -11.96 -5.46
C GLU A 126 21.14 -12.50 -6.82
N ILE A 127 21.45 -11.78 -7.92
CA ILE A 127 21.15 -12.27 -9.28
C ILE A 127 21.93 -13.53 -9.61
N ASN A 128 23.23 -13.57 -9.27
CA ASN A 128 24.06 -14.74 -9.52
C ASN A 128 23.51 -16.01 -8.84
N ARG A 129 22.83 -15.85 -7.69
CA ARG A 129 22.22 -16.99 -6.98
C ARG A 129 20.95 -17.50 -7.66
N ILE A 130 20.13 -16.61 -8.20
CA ILE A 130 18.82 -16.99 -8.78
C ILE A 130 18.89 -17.30 -10.27
N TRP A 131 19.84 -16.72 -11.00
CA TRP A 131 19.97 -16.85 -12.46
C TRP A 131 20.99 -17.91 -12.87
N ILE A 132 20.77 -19.14 -12.41
CA ILE A 132 21.69 -20.27 -12.63
C ILE A 132 21.72 -20.69 -14.10
N SER A 133 20.58 -20.63 -14.79
CA SER A 133 20.44 -21.12 -16.16
C SER A 133 21.12 -20.25 -17.21
N LYS A 134 21.43 -18.98 -16.87
CA LYS A 134 21.96 -17.95 -17.80
C LYS A 134 21.12 -17.73 -19.07
N ALA A 135 19.94 -18.33 -19.15
CA ALA A 135 19.02 -18.20 -20.26
C ALA A 135 18.18 -16.93 -20.09
N ALA A 136 18.01 -16.21 -21.20
CA ALA A 136 17.21 -15.01 -21.28
C ALA A 136 16.49 -14.89 -22.62
N LEU A 137 15.38 -14.15 -22.64
CA LEU A 137 14.73 -13.68 -23.86
C LEU A 137 15.16 -12.24 -24.12
N TYR A 138 15.95 -12.07 -25.17
CA TYR A 138 16.43 -10.79 -25.67
C TYR A 138 15.49 -10.23 -26.74
N PHE A 139 15.28 -8.92 -26.72
CA PHE A 139 14.43 -8.20 -27.67
C PHE A 139 15.28 -7.22 -28.48
N GLU A 140 15.09 -7.21 -29.80
CA GLU A 140 15.93 -6.40 -30.71
C GLU A 140 15.52 -4.92 -30.73
N ASN A 141 14.24 -4.65 -30.48
CA ASN A 141 13.71 -3.29 -30.49
C ASN A 141 14.28 -2.43 -29.35
N GLU A 142 14.28 -1.11 -29.54
CA GLU A 142 14.59 -0.15 -28.47
C GLU A 142 13.35 0.15 -27.62
N PRO A 143 13.46 0.17 -26.28
CA PRO A 143 12.32 0.37 -25.40
C PRO A 143 11.82 1.83 -25.46
N ASN A 144 10.50 2.00 -25.54
CA ASN A 144 9.87 3.31 -25.68
C ASN A 144 9.22 3.75 -24.35
N PHE A 145 10.06 4.18 -23.41
CA PHE A 145 9.61 4.68 -22.11
C PHE A 145 9.06 6.12 -22.19
N LYS A 146 7.90 6.32 -22.81
CA LYS A 146 7.20 7.61 -22.77
C LYS A 146 6.30 7.68 -21.52
N SER A 147 6.63 8.59 -20.61
CA SER A 147 5.87 8.86 -19.36
C SER A 147 4.36 9.03 -19.58
N ASP A 148 3.98 9.66 -20.70
CA ASP A 148 2.58 10.01 -20.99
C ASP A 148 1.71 8.82 -21.41
N ASN A 149 2.34 7.70 -21.81
CA ASN A 149 1.63 6.50 -22.24
C ASN A 149 1.09 5.67 -21.07
N TYR A 150 1.55 5.94 -19.84
CA TYR A 150 1.18 5.16 -18.67
C TYR A 150 0.25 5.98 -17.76
N PRO A 151 -1.06 5.66 -17.71
CA PRO A 151 -2.00 6.43 -16.92
C PRO A 151 -1.56 6.42 -15.44
N SER A 152 -1.59 7.59 -14.82
CA SER A 152 -1.36 7.70 -13.38
C SER A 152 -2.38 6.81 -12.65
N PRO A 153 -1.99 6.06 -11.60
CA PRO A 153 -2.95 5.30 -10.78
C PRO A 153 -4.09 6.18 -10.25
N TRP A 154 -3.82 7.47 -10.03
CA TRP A 154 -4.83 8.47 -9.68
C TRP A 154 -5.79 8.82 -10.81
N LYS A 155 -5.33 8.87 -12.07
CA LYS A 155 -6.21 9.05 -13.24
C LYS A 155 -7.08 7.81 -13.48
N LEU A 156 -6.57 6.62 -13.18
CA LEU A 156 -7.35 5.37 -13.22
C LEU A 156 -8.43 5.36 -12.15
N LEU A 157 -8.13 5.78 -10.92
CA LEU A 157 -9.14 5.98 -9.88
C LEU A 157 -10.18 7.07 -10.26
N GLN A 158 -9.75 8.16 -10.90
CA GLN A 158 -10.65 9.21 -11.38
C GLN A 158 -11.54 8.75 -12.55
N GLY A 159 -11.04 7.85 -13.41
CA GLY A 159 -11.79 7.23 -14.50
C GLY A 159 -12.96 6.37 -13.99
N ILE A 160 -12.87 5.89 -12.75
CA ILE A 160 -14.01 5.34 -12.03
C ILE A 160 -14.87 6.51 -11.55
N ARG A 161 -15.69 7.04 -12.46
CA ARG A 161 -16.75 8.05 -12.28
C ARG A 161 -17.79 7.74 -11.17
N ALA A 162 -17.53 6.74 -10.34
CA ALA A 162 -18.36 6.30 -9.23
C ALA A 162 -18.21 7.16 -7.98
N PHE A 163 -17.10 7.89 -7.82
CA PHE A 163 -16.86 8.66 -6.60
C PHE A 163 -17.41 10.09 -6.73
N PRO A 164 -18.42 10.47 -5.92
CA PRO A 164 -18.94 11.83 -5.92
C PRO A 164 -17.94 12.75 -5.20
N LEU A 165 -17.06 13.41 -5.95
CA LEU A 165 -16.07 14.37 -5.44
C LEU A 165 -16.69 15.43 -4.50
N ILE A 166 -17.98 15.73 -4.66
CA ILE A 166 -18.78 16.60 -3.79
C ILE A 166 -18.82 16.13 -2.32
N LEU A 167 -18.59 14.84 -2.03
CA LEU A 167 -18.64 14.31 -0.66
C LEU A 167 -17.33 14.51 0.11
N ILE A 168 -16.19 14.74 -0.55
CA ILE A 168 -14.90 15.03 0.13
C ILE A 168 -15.00 16.22 1.09
N PRO A 169 -15.53 17.40 0.69
CA PRO A 169 -15.68 18.52 1.62
C PRO A 169 -16.65 18.21 2.76
N VAL A 170 -17.66 17.35 2.55
CA VAL A 170 -18.59 16.93 3.60
C VAL A 170 -17.85 16.14 4.69
N PHE A 171 -16.95 15.23 4.31
CA PHE A 171 -16.12 14.49 5.27
C PHE A 171 -15.16 15.40 6.05
N GLY A 172 -14.54 16.36 5.37
CA GLY A 172 -13.67 17.37 6.00
C GLY A 172 -14.45 18.22 7.00
N LEU A 173 -15.61 18.73 6.59
CA LEU A 173 -16.49 19.54 7.44
C LEU A 173 -16.99 18.76 8.66
N LEU A 174 -17.43 17.52 8.48
CA LEU A 174 -17.90 16.69 9.57
C LEU A 174 -16.80 16.34 10.57
N SER A 175 -15.57 16.17 10.07
CA SER A 175 -14.38 15.98 10.91
C SER A 175 -14.02 17.26 11.66
N MET A 176 -14.16 18.42 11.03
CA MET A 176 -13.95 19.72 11.66
C MET A 176 -15.00 20.00 12.75
N ILE A 177 -16.26 19.64 12.54
CA ILE A 177 -17.32 19.72 13.56
C ILE A 177 -16.98 18.81 14.75
N ALA A 178 -16.63 17.55 14.49
CA ALA A 178 -16.21 16.63 15.53
C ALA A 178 -14.96 17.14 16.28
N ALA A 179 -14.08 17.85 15.58
CA ALA A 179 -12.90 18.50 16.15
C ALA A 179 -13.26 19.64 17.10
N ALA A 180 -14.11 20.55 16.63
CA ALA A 180 -14.56 21.70 17.40
C ALA A 180 -15.24 21.25 18.70
N PHE A 181 -16.09 20.22 18.65
CA PHE A 181 -16.68 19.63 19.85
C PHE A 181 -15.65 18.92 20.73
N GLY A 182 -14.64 18.28 20.14
CA GLY A 182 -13.54 17.67 20.89
C GLY A 182 -12.69 18.69 21.67
N VAL A 183 -12.28 19.77 21.01
CA VAL A 183 -11.54 20.88 21.64
C VAL A 183 -12.41 21.59 22.67
N GLY A 184 -13.67 21.84 22.33
CA GLY A 184 -14.65 22.45 23.24
C GLY A 184 -14.84 21.63 24.51
N LEU A 185 -14.86 20.29 24.41
CA LEU A 185 -14.91 19.39 25.56
C LEU A 185 -13.69 19.55 26.47
N THR A 186 -12.48 19.52 25.89
CA THR A 186 -11.22 19.70 26.64
C THR A 186 -11.19 21.07 27.33
N TRP A 187 -11.57 22.12 26.62
CA TRP A 187 -11.62 23.48 27.15
C TRP A 187 -12.63 23.61 28.31
N LEU A 188 -13.82 23.03 28.17
CA LEU A 188 -14.88 23.12 29.16
C LEU A 188 -14.57 22.32 30.43
N LEU A 189 -13.97 21.13 30.30
CA LEU A 189 -13.53 20.31 31.43
C LEU A 189 -12.47 21.03 32.27
N GLN A 190 -11.51 21.68 31.63
CA GLN A 190 -10.44 22.38 32.35
C GLN A 190 -10.95 23.62 33.08
N ARG A 191 -11.78 24.45 32.44
CA ARG A 191 -12.44 25.58 33.12
C ARG A 191 -13.33 25.15 34.28
N GLY A 192 -14.00 24.01 34.14
CA GLY A 192 -14.88 23.45 35.17
C GLY A 192 -14.15 23.00 36.45
N GLN A 193 -12.88 22.57 36.33
CA GLN A 193 -12.09 22.13 37.49
C GLN A 193 -11.45 23.29 38.29
N ILE A 194 -11.25 24.45 37.67
CA ILE A 194 -10.38 25.51 38.22
C ILE A 194 -11.17 26.63 38.90
N TYR A 195 -12.41 26.90 38.47
CA TYR A 195 -13.28 27.87 39.15
C TYR A 195 -14.15 27.18 40.21
N ASN A 196 -13.71 27.28 41.48
CA ASN A 196 -14.42 26.79 42.67
C ASN A 196 -15.89 27.28 42.77
N ASN A 197 -16.24 28.38 42.10
CA ASN A 197 -17.60 28.95 42.05
C ASN A 197 -18.58 28.26 41.08
N LEU A 198 -18.12 27.29 40.27
CA LEU A 198 -19.00 26.45 39.44
C LEU A 198 -19.56 25.23 40.20
N MET A 199 -19.00 24.92 41.38
CA MET A 199 -19.45 23.88 42.32
C MET A 199 -20.72 24.27 43.12
N GLN A 200 -21.47 25.28 42.69
CA GLN A 200 -22.83 25.53 43.19
C GLN A 200 -23.81 24.64 42.42
N GLY A 201 -24.66 23.89 43.13
CA GLY A 201 -25.39 22.72 42.59
C GLY A 201 -26.13 22.94 41.27
N THR A 202 -26.73 24.11 41.04
CA THR A 202 -27.47 24.42 39.80
C THR A 202 -26.56 24.64 38.59
N ARG A 203 -25.36 25.22 38.78
CA ARG A 203 -24.40 25.48 37.69
C ARG A 203 -23.63 24.22 37.31
N MET A 204 -23.33 23.33 38.26
CA MET A 204 -22.75 22.01 37.96
C MET A 204 -23.66 21.16 37.08
N VAL A 205 -24.96 21.12 37.39
CA VAL A 205 -25.92 20.38 36.55
C VAL A 205 -25.93 20.93 35.13
N SER A 206 -25.89 22.27 34.96
CA SER A 206 -25.83 22.88 33.62
C SER A 206 -24.54 22.54 32.85
N LEU A 207 -23.39 22.48 33.52
CA LEU A 207 -22.11 22.06 32.92
C LEU A 207 -22.14 20.59 32.49
N ILE A 208 -22.65 19.70 33.33
CA ILE A 208 -22.75 18.27 33.02
C ILE A 208 -23.68 18.06 31.83
N VAL A 209 -24.84 18.73 31.82
CA VAL A 209 -25.78 18.68 30.69
C VAL A 209 -25.11 19.17 29.41
N LEU A 210 -24.36 20.29 29.46
CA LEU A 210 -23.63 20.80 28.30
C LEU A 210 -22.52 19.84 27.82
N LEU A 211 -21.77 19.22 28.74
CA LEU A 211 -20.78 18.18 28.41
C LEU A 211 -21.43 16.99 27.69
N VAL A 212 -22.56 16.51 28.21
CA VAL A 212 -23.31 15.40 27.59
C VAL A 212 -23.78 15.79 26.19
N ILE A 213 -24.30 17.01 26.00
CA ILE A 213 -24.74 17.51 24.70
C ILE A 213 -23.57 17.58 23.72
N ILE A 214 -22.43 18.18 24.13
CA ILE A 214 -21.23 18.28 23.29
C ILE A 214 -20.70 16.89 22.92
N TYR A 215 -20.66 15.97 23.90
CA TYR A 215 -20.19 14.60 23.68
C TYR A 215 -21.11 13.85 22.72
N PHE A 216 -22.42 13.98 22.88
CA PHE A 216 -23.42 13.39 21.99
C PHE A 216 -23.32 13.96 20.57
N ALA A 217 -23.16 15.28 20.43
CA ALA A 217 -22.97 15.93 19.13
C ALA A 217 -21.68 15.45 18.43
N ARG A 218 -20.58 15.32 19.18
CA ARG A 218 -19.32 14.73 18.68
C ARG A 218 -19.51 13.28 18.24
N ALA A 219 -20.20 12.47 19.04
CA ALA A 219 -20.48 11.07 18.74
C ALA A 219 -21.34 10.94 17.47
N LEU A 220 -22.39 11.77 17.34
CA LEU A 220 -23.27 11.81 16.17
C LEU A 220 -22.50 12.23 14.91
N ALA A 221 -21.63 13.25 15.00
CA ALA A 221 -20.80 13.65 13.87
C ALA A 221 -19.88 12.51 13.39
N ASN A 222 -19.23 11.80 14.33
CA ASN A 222 -18.40 10.64 13.99
C ASN A 222 -19.21 9.46 13.43
N TYR A 223 -20.41 9.22 13.96
CA TYR A 223 -21.32 8.20 13.45
C TYR A 223 -21.75 8.50 12.02
N LEU A 224 -22.21 9.73 11.75
CA LEU A 224 -22.60 10.19 10.40
C LEU A 224 -21.44 10.04 9.42
N LYS A 225 -20.22 10.37 9.86
CA LYS A 225 -19.00 10.22 9.05
C LYS A 225 -18.80 8.76 8.66
N GLN A 226 -18.86 7.86 9.64
CA GLN A 226 -18.66 6.44 9.40
C GLN A 226 -19.77 5.83 8.54
N PHE A 227 -21.02 6.24 8.78
CA PHE A 227 -22.18 5.82 8.00
C PHE A 227 -22.05 6.20 6.52
N LEU A 228 -21.67 7.45 6.23
CA LEU A 228 -21.43 7.91 4.86
C LEU A 228 -20.29 7.13 4.20
N LEU A 229 -19.19 6.90 4.92
CA LEU A 229 -18.03 6.16 4.40
C LEU A 229 -18.42 4.73 3.99
N ILE A 230 -19.18 4.03 4.83
CA ILE A 230 -19.66 2.66 4.56
C ILE A 230 -20.59 2.65 3.33
N ARG A 231 -21.54 3.59 3.25
CA ARG A 231 -22.47 3.68 2.11
C ARG A 231 -21.73 3.89 0.79
N ILE A 232 -20.71 4.74 0.77
CA ILE A 232 -19.86 4.96 -0.41
C ILE A 232 -19.11 3.68 -0.77
N ASN A 233 -18.47 3.02 0.19
CA ASN A 233 -17.72 1.78 -0.07
C ASN A 233 -18.59 0.69 -0.70
N ILE A 234 -19.79 0.46 -0.14
CA ILE A 234 -20.72 -0.54 -0.69
C ILE A 234 -21.18 -0.15 -2.10
N GLY A 235 -21.51 1.12 -2.33
CA GLY A 235 -21.94 1.61 -3.65
C GLY A 235 -20.84 1.51 -4.70
N MET A 236 -19.60 1.81 -4.33
CA MET A 236 -18.43 1.62 -5.20
C MET A 236 -18.17 0.16 -5.50
N ASN A 237 -18.30 -0.73 -4.50
CA ASN A 237 -18.17 -2.16 -4.69
C ASN A 237 -19.17 -2.70 -5.72
N ALA A 238 -20.43 -2.34 -5.56
CA ALA A 238 -21.49 -2.76 -6.48
C ALA A 238 -21.21 -2.29 -7.91
N LYS A 239 -20.78 -1.04 -8.11
CA LYS A 239 -20.47 -0.48 -9.44
C LYS A 239 -19.25 -1.14 -10.08
N MET A 240 -18.15 -1.32 -9.34
CA MET A 240 -16.94 -1.99 -9.83
C MET A 240 -17.24 -3.46 -10.21
N MET A 241 -17.97 -4.15 -9.34
CA MET A 241 -18.43 -5.52 -9.61
C MET A 241 -19.29 -5.60 -10.87
N GLN A 242 -20.28 -4.71 -11.00
CA GLN A 242 -21.14 -4.65 -12.18
C GLN A 242 -20.33 -4.44 -13.46
N ALA A 243 -19.33 -3.53 -13.44
CA ALA A 243 -18.47 -3.29 -14.59
C ALA A 243 -17.70 -4.55 -14.99
N ILE A 244 -17.13 -5.28 -14.03
CA ILE A 244 -16.39 -6.51 -14.27
C ILE A 244 -17.31 -7.60 -14.81
N ILE A 245 -18.45 -7.85 -14.15
CA ILE A 245 -19.43 -8.85 -14.59
C ILE A 245 -19.90 -8.52 -16.02
N SER A 246 -20.26 -7.28 -16.31
CA SER A 246 -20.70 -6.88 -17.65
C SER A 246 -19.64 -7.15 -18.72
N ARG A 247 -18.36 -6.91 -18.43
CA ARG A 247 -17.25 -7.19 -19.36
C ARG A 247 -17.01 -8.68 -19.55
N LEU A 248 -17.09 -9.47 -18.48
CA LEU A 248 -16.94 -10.93 -18.53
C LEU A 248 -18.01 -11.59 -19.41
N PHE A 249 -19.25 -11.12 -19.34
CA PHE A 249 -20.36 -11.74 -20.07
C PHE A 249 -20.61 -11.15 -21.48
N ILE A 250 -20.28 -9.88 -21.73
CA ILE A 250 -20.62 -9.21 -23.00
C ILE A 250 -19.57 -9.42 -24.10
N LYS A 251 -18.31 -9.77 -23.77
CA LYS A 251 -17.22 -9.96 -24.75
C LYS A 251 -16.48 -11.31 -24.65
N PRO A 252 -17.15 -12.46 -24.84
CA PRO A 252 -16.52 -13.77 -24.72
C PRO A 252 -15.43 -14.06 -25.78
N GLN A 253 -15.49 -13.46 -26.97
CA GLN A 253 -14.55 -13.75 -28.07
C GLN A 253 -13.23 -12.95 -28.03
N GLN A 254 -13.18 -11.76 -27.41
CA GLN A 254 -11.94 -10.95 -27.32
C GLN A 254 -10.99 -11.40 -26.20
N TYR A 255 -11.38 -12.38 -25.37
CA TYR A 255 -10.64 -12.78 -24.18
C TYR A 255 -10.45 -14.30 -24.05
N LYS A 256 -10.54 -15.05 -25.16
CA LYS A 256 -10.14 -16.46 -25.22
C LYS A 256 -8.67 -16.57 -24.78
N GLY A 257 -8.41 -17.32 -23.71
CA GLY A 257 -7.06 -17.57 -23.18
C GLY A 257 -6.71 -16.86 -21.87
N GLN A 258 -7.53 -15.92 -21.35
CA GLN A 258 -7.29 -15.31 -20.04
C GLN A 258 -8.06 -16.06 -18.94
N SER A 259 -7.38 -16.67 -17.96
CA SER A 259 -8.09 -17.00 -16.70
C SER A 259 -8.39 -15.73 -15.96
N TYR A 260 -9.67 -15.52 -15.75
CA TYR A 260 -10.13 -14.59 -14.74
C TYR A 260 -10.11 -15.29 -13.39
N ASN A 261 -9.06 -15.04 -12.61
CA ASN A 261 -9.10 -15.37 -11.20
C ASN A 261 -10.02 -14.34 -10.50
N ILE A 262 -11.31 -14.65 -10.46
CA ILE A 262 -12.35 -13.80 -9.85
C ILE A 262 -11.98 -13.49 -8.40
N SER A 263 -11.38 -14.44 -7.68
CA SER A 263 -10.92 -14.25 -6.30
C SER A 263 -9.85 -13.16 -6.19
N ASN A 264 -8.84 -13.17 -7.07
CA ASN A 264 -7.81 -12.13 -7.08
C ASN A 264 -8.39 -10.76 -7.48
N THR A 265 -9.30 -10.74 -8.44
CA THR A 265 -9.97 -9.49 -8.85
C THR A 265 -10.81 -8.92 -7.71
N LEU A 266 -11.57 -9.76 -7.00
CA LEU A 266 -12.32 -9.38 -5.81
C LEU A 266 -11.43 -8.79 -4.73
N ALA A 267 -10.30 -9.43 -4.47
CA ALA A 267 -9.32 -8.94 -3.51
C ALA A 267 -8.73 -7.59 -3.95
N ASP A 268 -8.48 -7.39 -5.25
CA ASP A 268 -7.98 -6.12 -5.78
C ASP A 268 -9.03 -5.00 -5.66
N ILE A 269 -10.32 -5.29 -5.93
CA ILE A 269 -11.43 -4.35 -5.71
C ILE A 269 -11.48 -3.93 -4.23
N GLN A 270 -11.36 -4.89 -3.31
CA GLN A 270 -11.33 -4.61 -1.87
C GLN A 270 -10.14 -3.73 -1.48
N ARG A 271 -8.94 -3.97 -2.06
CA ARG A 271 -7.75 -3.11 -1.82
C ARG A 271 -7.97 -1.69 -2.33
N VAL A 272 -8.58 -1.51 -3.51
CA VAL A 272 -8.91 -0.17 -4.03
C VAL A 272 -9.90 0.55 -3.10
N GLN A 273 -10.91 -0.16 -2.56
CA GLN A 273 -11.86 0.42 -1.60
C GLN A 273 -11.20 0.81 -0.29
N ALA A 274 -10.33 -0.06 0.23
CA ALA A 274 -9.56 0.22 1.43
C ALA A 274 -8.66 1.46 1.23
N ALA A 275 -8.03 1.62 0.06
CA ALA A 275 -7.25 2.80 -0.28
C ALA A 275 -8.11 4.07 -0.33
N ILE A 276 -9.29 4.04 -0.95
CA ILE A 276 -10.19 5.20 -0.97
C ILE A 276 -10.65 5.57 0.44
N SER A 277 -10.97 4.56 1.27
CA SER A 277 -11.32 4.77 2.67
C SER A 277 -10.17 5.39 3.46
N ALA A 278 -8.96 4.88 3.27
CA ALA A 278 -7.75 5.40 3.90
C ALA A 278 -7.42 6.82 3.41
N PHE A 279 -7.69 7.16 2.15
CA PHE A 279 -7.55 8.52 1.64
C PHE A 279 -8.47 9.48 2.37
N ILE A 280 -9.76 9.16 2.45
CA ILE A 280 -10.78 10.03 3.01
C ILE A 280 -10.61 10.14 4.52
N ALA A 281 -10.55 9.00 5.21
CA ALA A 281 -10.51 8.97 6.67
C ALA A 281 -9.13 9.35 7.20
N GLY A 282 -8.05 8.86 6.60
CA GLY A 282 -6.69 9.17 7.04
C GLY A 282 -6.23 10.53 6.53
N LEU A 283 -6.01 10.68 5.23
CA LEU A 283 -5.38 11.91 4.71
C LEU A 283 -6.30 13.14 4.79
N CYS A 284 -7.55 13.04 4.33
CA CYS A 284 -8.43 14.21 4.29
C CYS A 284 -8.95 14.58 5.70
N CYS A 285 -9.51 13.64 6.44
CA CYS A 285 -10.10 13.93 7.75
C CYS A 285 -9.03 14.19 8.82
N ASP A 286 -8.10 13.24 9.05
CA ASP A 286 -7.07 13.43 10.07
C ASP A 286 -6.09 14.56 9.69
N GLY A 287 -5.81 14.76 8.39
CA GLY A 287 -5.03 15.90 7.91
C GLY A 287 -5.69 17.25 8.24
N THR A 288 -6.98 17.42 7.90
CA THR A 288 -7.75 18.64 8.24
C THR A 288 -7.76 18.87 9.75
N PHE A 289 -7.92 17.80 10.53
CA PHE A 289 -7.92 17.84 11.98
C PHE A 289 -6.58 18.30 12.56
N ILE A 290 -5.45 17.79 12.04
CA ILE A 290 -4.10 18.23 12.42
C ILE A 290 -3.91 19.72 12.14
N PHE A 291 -4.33 20.21 10.97
CA PHE A 291 -4.21 21.64 10.64
C PHE A 291 -5.07 22.52 11.57
N ALA A 292 -6.29 22.09 11.91
CA ALA A 292 -7.13 22.80 12.85
C ALA A 292 -6.51 22.86 14.26
N MET A 293 -5.93 21.75 14.73
CA MET A 293 -5.24 21.68 16.02
C MET A 293 -3.99 22.57 16.06
N LEU A 294 -3.17 22.49 15.01
CA LEU A 294 -1.99 23.35 14.87
C LEU A 294 -2.38 24.83 14.89
N GLY A 295 -3.43 25.21 14.16
CA GLY A 295 -3.97 26.57 14.18
C GLY A 295 -4.45 27.02 15.57
N ALA A 296 -5.13 26.14 16.31
CA ALA A 296 -5.55 26.41 17.68
C ALA A 296 -4.35 26.61 18.63
N ILE A 297 -3.31 25.78 18.50
CA ILE A 297 -2.09 25.89 19.30
C ILE A 297 -1.35 27.21 18.97
N PHE A 298 -1.23 27.58 17.69
CA PHE A 298 -0.65 28.86 17.28
C PHE A 298 -1.41 30.07 17.84
N TYR A 299 -2.74 30.00 17.86
CA TYR A 299 -3.57 31.06 18.42
C TYR A 299 -3.37 31.23 19.93
N MET A 300 -3.24 30.12 20.67
CA MET A 300 -3.05 30.16 22.12
C MET A 300 -1.61 30.53 22.51
N MET A 301 -0.62 29.84 21.94
CA MET A 301 0.79 29.92 22.34
C MET A 301 1.69 29.77 21.09
N PRO A 302 2.05 30.88 20.42
CA PRO A 302 2.78 30.84 19.15
C PRO A 302 4.11 30.07 19.18
N TYR A 303 4.85 30.16 20.28
CA TYR A 303 6.13 29.46 20.43
C TYR A 303 5.96 27.94 20.51
N ALA A 304 4.93 27.45 21.20
CA ALA A 304 4.60 26.02 21.26
C ALA A 304 4.15 25.52 19.87
N GLY A 305 3.38 26.34 19.15
CA GLY A 305 2.99 26.06 17.76
C GLY A 305 4.18 25.94 16.82
N MET A 306 5.23 26.76 16.98
CA MET A 306 6.45 26.63 16.18
C MET A 306 7.21 25.33 16.47
N ILE A 307 7.32 24.92 17.74
CA ILE A 307 7.95 23.64 18.12
C ILE A 307 7.18 22.47 17.48
N ASP A 308 5.85 22.47 17.63
CA ASP A 308 4.97 21.46 17.03
C ASP A 308 5.08 21.42 15.50
N LEU A 309 5.15 22.57 14.84
CA LEU A 309 5.33 22.65 13.38
C LEU A 309 6.66 22.04 12.94
N VAL A 310 7.76 22.34 13.64
CA VAL A 310 9.09 21.78 13.34
C VAL A 310 9.06 20.25 13.52
N CYS A 311 8.50 19.75 14.62
CA CYS A 311 8.38 18.32 14.87
C CYS A 311 7.45 17.61 13.86
N LEU A 312 6.37 18.27 13.43
CA LEU A 312 5.49 17.78 12.36
C LEU A 312 6.24 17.67 11.04
N ILE A 313 7.03 18.68 10.65
CA ILE A 313 7.85 18.64 9.43
C ILE A 313 8.89 17.51 9.50
N ILE A 314 9.59 17.35 10.62
CA ILE A 314 10.55 16.25 10.81
C ILE A 314 9.84 14.90 10.70
N SER A 315 8.65 14.76 11.29
CA SER A 315 7.83 13.55 11.21
C SER A 315 7.38 13.26 9.78
N LEU A 316 6.98 14.27 9.01
CA LEU A 316 6.61 14.13 7.60
C LEU A 316 7.80 13.75 6.72
N ILE A 317 8.99 14.32 6.96
CA ILE A 317 10.22 13.95 6.25
C ILE A 317 10.59 12.50 6.56
N TYR A 318 10.48 12.09 7.82
CA TYR A 318 10.68 10.70 8.24
C TYR A 318 9.70 9.78 7.52
N ILE A 319 8.40 10.08 7.57
CA ILE A 319 7.36 9.31 6.86
C ILE A 319 7.66 9.25 5.37
N TYR A 320 7.99 10.36 4.71
CA TYR A 320 8.28 10.38 3.28
C TYR A 320 9.47 9.48 2.92
N ARG A 321 10.59 9.60 3.65
CA ARG A 321 11.81 8.83 3.39
C ARG A 321 11.63 7.34 3.68
N PHE A 322 10.91 7.00 4.75
CA PHE A 322 10.74 5.62 5.18
C PHE A 322 9.49 4.94 4.62
N SER A 323 8.54 5.68 4.04
CA SER A 323 7.31 5.13 3.43
C SER A 323 7.62 4.03 2.42
N SER A 324 8.59 4.23 1.53
CA SER A 324 8.97 3.23 0.55
C SER A 324 9.53 1.95 1.18
N LYS A 325 10.27 2.07 2.29
CA LYS A 325 10.81 0.90 3.00
C LYS A 325 9.72 0.20 3.78
N TYR A 326 8.87 0.97 4.46
CA TYR A 326 7.72 0.46 5.21
C TYR A 326 6.77 -0.32 4.30
N SER A 327 6.35 0.25 3.17
CA SER A 327 5.48 -0.42 2.19
C SER A 327 6.11 -1.71 1.66
N PHE A 328 7.43 -1.74 1.46
CA PHE A 328 8.13 -2.94 1.00
C PHE A 328 8.13 -4.06 2.05
N GLU A 329 8.41 -3.75 3.30
CA GLU A 329 8.41 -4.72 4.40
C GLU A 329 6.99 -5.25 4.67
N MET A 330 5.97 -4.39 4.59
CA MET A 330 4.56 -4.78 4.69
C MET A 330 4.10 -5.64 3.51
N ALA A 331 4.52 -5.31 2.28
CA ALA A 331 4.22 -6.14 1.13
C ALA A 331 4.84 -7.55 1.26
N LYS A 332 6.09 -7.64 1.76
CA LYS A 332 6.73 -8.94 2.05
C LYS A 332 6.03 -9.71 3.16
N LEU A 333 5.65 -9.04 4.24
CA LEU A 333 4.84 -9.65 5.31
C LEU A 333 3.57 -10.28 4.72
N ASN A 334 2.81 -9.50 3.95
CA ASN A 334 1.56 -9.95 3.32
C ASN A 334 1.78 -11.09 2.31
N ASP A 335 2.89 -11.07 1.56
CA ASP A 335 3.24 -12.13 0.62
C ASP A 335 3.58 -13.44 1.33
N PHE A 336 4.43 -13.40 2.36
CA PHE A 336 4.74 -14.59 3.16
C PHE A 336 3.52 -15.14 3.88
N SER A 337 2.63 -14.28 4.42
CA SER A 337 1.36 -14.73 5.01
C SER A 337 0.46 -15.41 3.98
N ARG A 338 0.37 -14.89 2.75
CA ARG A 338 -0.40 -15.52 1.66
C ARG A 338 0.19 -16.85 1.22
N LYS A 339 1.51 -16.93 1.10
CA LYS A 339 2.22 -18.18 0.77
C LYS A 339 1.97 -19.25 1.82
N ALA A 340 2.03 -18.88 3.11
CA ALA A 340 1.72 -19.78 4.21
C ALA A 340 0.26 -20.28 4.15
N GLU A 341 -0.69 -19.42 3.79
CA GLU A 341 -2.08 -19.81 3.55
C GLU A 341 -2.23 -20.76 2.35
N SER A 342 -1.49 -20.51 1.26
CA SER A 342 -1.50 -21.37 0.08
C SER A 342 -0.99 -22.78 0.38
N SER A 343 0.11 -22.90 1.15
CA SER A 343 0.63 -24.21 1.56
C SER A 343 -0.40 -25.02 2.35
N LEU A 344 -1.25 -24.38 3.15
CA LEU A 344 -2.36 -25.06 3.86
C LEU A 344 -3.48 -25.50 2.91
N LYS A 345 -3.79 -24.71 1.87
CA LYS A 345 -4.77 -25.10 0.84
C LYS A 345 -4.32 -26.34 0.08
N ASP A 346 -3.03 -26.43 -0.25
CA ASP A 346 -2.46 -27.61 -0.92
C ASP A 346 -2.60 -28.87 -0.06
N VAL A 347 -2.37 -28.77 1.25
CA VAL A 347 -2.58 -29.88 2.19
C VAL A 347 -4.04 -30.34 2.21
N SER A 348 -4.99 -29.41 2.20
CA SER A 348 -6.43 -29.76 2.17
C SER A 348 -6.83 -30.53 0.90
N GLY A 349 -6.17 -30.24 -0.24
CA GLY A 349 -6.34 -30.99 -1.48
C GLY A 349 -5.69 -32.38 -1.44
N LEU A 350 -4.49 -32.48 -0.87
CA LEU A 350 -3.74 -33.74 -0.73
C LEU A 350 -4.43 -34.76 0.19
N ARG A 351 -5.29 -34.30 1.11
CA ARG A 351 -6.10 -35.18 1.97
C ARG A 351 -6.94 -36.19 1.18
N THR A 352 -7.32 -35.88 -0.06
CA THR A 352 -8.12 -36.77 -0.91
C THR A 352 -7.32 -37.91 -1.56
N GLN A 353 -5.98 -37.83 -1.56
CA GLN A 353 -5.09 -38.77 -2.24
C GLN A 353 -4.30 -39.69 -1.29
N ILE A 354 -4.36 -39.45 0.02
CA ILE A 354 -3.54 -40.19 0.99
C ILE A 354 -4.37 -41.32 1.62
N SER A 355 -4.01 -42.58 1.32
CA SER A 355 -4.66 -43.76 1.91
C SER A 355 -3.92 -44.33 3.14
N ASN A 356 -2.72 -43.83 3.46
CA ASN A 356 -1.82 -44.44 4.45
C ASN A 356 -1.47 -43.46 5.58
N GLN A 357 -1.65 -43.89 6.83
CA GLN A 357 -1.66 -43.00 8.01
C GLN A 357 -0.26 -42.46 8.36
N GLN A 358 0.79 -43.27 8.22
CA GLN A 358 2.19 -42.85 8.45
C GLN A 358 2.69 -41.82 7.42
N MET A 359 2.33 -42.01 6.16
CA MET A 359 2.67 -41.06 5.08
C MET A 359 1.90 -39.74 5.24
N SER A 360 0.69 -39.79 5.80
CA SER A 360 -0.05 -38.58 6.17
C SER A 360 0.66 -37.78 7.26
N ASP A 361 1.23 -38.44 8.27
CA ASP A 361 1.91 -37.78 9.38
C ASP A 361 3.24 -37.15 8.95
N GLU A 362 4.01 -37.81 8.08
CA GLU A 362 5.24 -37.23 7.50
C GLU A 362 4.96 -36.02 6.60
N ILE A 363 3.96 -36.11 5.71
CA ILE A 363 3.56 -34.99 4.85
C ILE A 363 3.03 -33.82 5.69
N ALA A 364 2.23 -34.12 6.72
CA ALA A 364 1.73 -33.09 7.64
C ALA A 364 2.87 -32.41 8.40
N GLY A 365 3.86 -33.16 8.89
CA GLY A 365 5.05 -32.62 9.54
C GLY A 365 5.86 -31.70 8.63
N GLN A 366 6.16 -32.15 7.40
CA GLN A 366 6.92 -31.36 6.42
C GLN A 366 6.20 -30.06 6.04
N GLN A 367 4.87 -30.11 5.87
CA GLN A 367 4.08 -28.93 5.53
C GLN A 367 3.94 -27.97 6.70
N LEU A 368 3.82 -28.48 7.93
CA LEU A 368 3.84 -27.67 9.14
C LEU A 368 5.19 -26.97 9.32
N ASP A 369 6.30 -27.63 9.02
CA ASP A 369 7.63 -27.03 9.08
C ASP A 369 7.83 -25.97 8.00
N ASN A 370 7.37 -26.20 6.78
CA ASN A 370 7.35 -25.19 5.71
C ASN A 370 6.50 -23.97 6.10
N PHE A 371 5.33 -24.20 6.69
CA PHE A 371 4.46 -23.15 7.20
C PHE A 371 5.15 -22.34 8.31
N ARG A 372 5.74 -23.02 9.31
CA ARG A 372 6.48 -22.38 10.41
C ARG A 372 7.64 -21.54 9.91
N ARG A 373 8.43 -22.05 8.96
CA ARG A 373 9.53 -21.30 8.35
C ARG A 373 9.03 -20.05 7.63
N THR A 374 7.98 -20.19 6.84
CA THR A 374 7.38 -19.06 6.09
C THR A 374 6.81 -18.00 7.05
N MET A 375 6.14 -18.42 8.13
CA MET A 375 5.67 -17.53 9.18
C MET A 375 6.80 -16.88 9.97
N GLY A 376 7.92 -17.57 10.18
CA GLY A 376 9.12 -16.98 10.77
C GLY A 376 9.70 -15.83 9.94
N TYR A 377 9.72 -15.96 8.60
CA TYR A 377 10.08 -14.85 7.72
C TYR A 377 9.07 -13.70 7.79
N ALA A 378 7.77 -14.01 7.84
CA ALA A 378 6.71 -13.02 8.02
C ALA A 378 6.93 -12.23 9.33
N GLU A 379 7.21 -12.90 10.44
CA GLU A 379 7.50 -12.29 11.74
C GLU A 379 8.67 -11.30 11.67
N ILE A 380 9.79 -11.69 11.04
CA ILE A 380 10.97 -10.81 10.90
C ILE A 380 10.60 -9.50 10.17
N HIS A 381 9.80 -9.60 9.11
CA HIS A 381 9.33 -8.45 8.34
C HIS A 381 8.30 -7.61 9.12
N GLY A 382 7.43 -8.26 9.91
CA GLY A 382 6.53 -7.61 10.86
C GLY A 382 7.28 -6.82 11.93
N MET A 383 8.29 -7.42 12.56
CA MET A 383 9.13 -6.77 13.57
C MET A 383 9.90 -5.57 13.03
N LYS A 384 10.44 -5.66 11.80
CA LYS A 384 11.09 -4.51 11.14
C LYS A 384 10.12 -3.34 10.95
N THR A 385 8.86 -3.65 10.62
CA THR A 385 7.84 -2.62 10.46
C THR A 385 7.43 -2.00 11.78
N ALA A 386 7.21 -2.82 12.82
CA ALA A 386 6.94 -2.36 14.18
C ALA A 386 8.08 -1.49 14.75
N ARG A 387 9.34 -1.78 14.39
CA ARG A 387 10.48 -0.94 14.78
C ARG A 387 10.40 0.46 14.15
N LEU A 388 9.94 0.57 12.90
CA LEU A 388 9.78 1.87 12.23
C LEU A 388 8.65 2.70 12.85
N THR A 389 7.53 2.07 13.23
CA THR A 389 6.44 2.77 13.93
C THR A 389 6.89 3.22 15.32
N LEU A 390 7.63 2.38 16.03
CA LEU A 390 8.17 2.72 17.35
C LEU A 390 9.07 3.95 17.31
N TRP A 391 9.96 4.08 16.32
CA TRP A 391 10.79 5.28 16.18
C TRP A 391 9.98 6.56 15.96
N LEU A 392 8.88 6.47 15.21
CA LEU A 392 7.97 7.58 14.99
C LEU A 392 7.23 7.97 16.28
N GLU A 393 6.81 6.99 17.08
CA GLU A 393 6.18 7.20 18.39
C GLU A 393 7.15 7.80 19.43
N ILE A 394 8.43 7.38 19.43
CA ILE A 394 9.46 7.98 20.28
C ILE A 394 9.65 9.47 19.93
N LEU A 395 9.74 9.79 18.64
CA LEU A 395 9.87 11.18 18.18
C LEU A 395 8.70 12.05 18.70
N GLN A 396 7.49 11.51 18.67
CA GLN A 396 6.26 12.18 19.12
C GLN A 396 6.20 12.37 20.64
N THR A 397 6.56 11.34 21.41
CA THR A 397 6.60 11.44 22.87
C THR A 397 7.65 12.44 23.34
N LEU A 398 8.80 12.51 22.65
CA LEU A 398 9.80 13.55 22.87
C LEU A 398 9.26 14.95 22.58
N ASN A 399 8.54 15.15 21.47
CA ASN A 399 7.89 16.43 21.17
C ASN A 399 6.93 16.85 22.29
N MET A 400 6.07 15.94 22.76
CA MET A 400 5.16 16.18 23.88
C MET A 400 5.91 16.59 25.15
N ALA A 401 7.02 15.92 25.48
CA ALA A 401 7.83 16.24 26.65
C ALA A 401 8.47 17.64 26.56
N ILE A 402 8.96 18.03 25.38
CA ILE A 402 9.53 19.35 25.12
C ILE A 402 8.46 20.44 25.28
N ILE A 403 7.26 20.22 24.74
CA ILE A 403 6.14 21.17 24.85
C ILE A 403 5.71 21.30 26.31
N PHE A 404 5.57 20.18 27.02
CA PHE A 404 5.26 20.21 28.44
C PHE A 404 6.29 21.02 29.24
N PHE A 405 7.58 20.79 29.00
CA PHE A 405 8.66 21.53 29.68
C PHE A 405 8.65 23.02 29.36
N THR A 406 8.52 23.39 28.08
CA THR A 406 8.50 24.80 27.65
C THR A 406 7.27 25.56 28.14
N CYS A 407 6.09 24.91 28.12
CA CYS A 407 4.90 25.50 28.70
C CYS A 407 5.02 25.62 30.23
N TYR A 408 5.57 24.62 30.92
CA TYR A 408 5.80 24.67 32.37
C TYR A 408 6.74 25.82 32.77
N GLN A 409 7.82 26.04 32.02
CA GLN A 409 8.74 27.15 32.27
C GLN A 409 8.03 28.51 32.10
N THR A 410 7.19 28.64 31.07
CA THR A 410 6.45 29.89 30.83
C THR A 410 5.38 30.14 31.89
N PHE A 411 4.74 29.08 32.39
CA PHE A 411 3.85 29.16 33.54
C PHE A 411 4.59 29.64 34.80
N ASN A 412 5.77 29.09 35.09
CA ASN A 412 6.58 29.49 36.25
C ASN A 412 7.07 30.95 36.17
N ASN A 413 7.28 31.45 34.95
CA ASN A 413 7.64 32.85 34.70
C ASN A 413 6.41 33.81 34.73
N GLY A 414 5.22 33.31 35.08
CA GLY A 414 3.98 34.10 35.16
C GLY A 414 3.36 34.47 33.81
N GLY A 415 3.82 33.88 32.70
CA GLY A 415 3.41 34.28 31.36
C GLY A 415 2.06 33.72 30.89
N THR A 416 1.56 32.64 31.48
CA THR A 416 0.35 31.94 30.99
C THR A 416 -0.44 31.28 32.13
N SER A 417 -1.77 31.17 31.97
CA SER A 417 -2.63 30.43 32.90
C SER A 417 -2.46 28.91 32.79
N TYR A 418 -2.72 28.19 33.87
CA TYR A 418 -2.64 26.72 33.90
C TYR A 418 -3.55 26.05 32.85
N ASP A 419 -4.74 26.59 32.62
CA ASP A 419 -5.70 26.12 31.60
C ASP A 419 -5.03 26.11 30.22
N THR A 420 -4.41 27.24 29.83
CA THR A 420 -3.80 27.37 28.49
C THR A 420 -2.66 26.38 28.29
N LEU A 421 -1.85 26.14 29.33
CA LEU A 421 -0.80 25.12 29.30
C LEU A 421 -1.41 23.74 29.06
N MET A 422 -2.46 23.40 29.81
CA MET A 422 -3.01 22.05 29.76
C MET A 422 -3.74 21.75 28.46
N ILE A 423 -4.46 22.73 27.89
CA ILE A 423 -5.04 22.60 26.54
C ILE A 423 -3.93 22.34 25.52
N VAL A 424 -2.87 23.16 25.48
CA VAL A 424 -1.83 23.06 24.46
C VAL A 424 -1.13 21.70 24.48
N VAL A 425 -0.80 21.16 25.66
CA VAL A 425 -0.17 19.84 25.79
C VAL A 425 -1.12 18.73 25.30
N ILE A 426 -2.41 18.80 25.64
CA ILE A 426 -3.39 17.80 25.19
C ILE A 426 -3.60 17.87 23.67
N LEU A 427 -3.71 19.07 23.09
CA LEU A 427 -3.87 19.23 21.65
C LEU A 427 -2.64 18.71 20.89
N SER A 428 -1.43 19.00 21.37
CA SER A 428 -0.19 18.48 20.79
C SER A 428 -0.09 16.95 20.89
N TYR A 429 -0.49 16.36 22.02
CA TYR A 429 -0.56 14.91 22.18
C TYR A 429 -1.52 14.26 21.17
N ILE A 430 -2.74 14.81 21.07
CA ILE A 430 -3.75 14.31 20.14
C ILE A 430 -3.24 14.42 18.69
N MET A 431 -2.67 15.57 18.31
CA MET A 431 -2.07 15.76 16.98
C MET A 431 -0.99 14.71 16.69
N SER A 432 -0.10 14.49 17.66
CA SER A 432 1.00 13.53 17.54
C SER A 432 0.49 12.10 17.34
N SER A 433 -0.55 11.68 18.06
CA SER A 433 -1.13 10.33 17.97
C SER A 433 -1.74 9.95 16.60
N LEU A 434 -1.93 10.92 15.70
CA LEU A 434 -2.54 10.71 14.38
C LEU A 434 -1.50 10.46 13.28
N LEU A 435 -0.25 10.86 13.48
CA LEU A 435 0.83 10.66 12.52
C LEU A 435 1.07 9.17 12.17
N PRO A 436 1.04 8.21 13.12
CA PRO A 436 1.15 6.78 12.78
C PRO A 436 -0.04 6.29 11.93
N LYS A 437 -1.24 6.83 12.16
CA LYS A 437 -2.43 6.51 11.34
C LYS A 437 -2.26 7.00 9.91
N ILE A 438 -1.67 8.17 9.70
CA ILE A 438 -1.35 8.71 8.37
C ILE A 438 -0.33 7.82 7.66
N LEU A 439 0.72 7.36 8.36
CA LEU A 439 1.69 6.42 7.80
C LEU A 439 1.01 5.13 7.31
N ASN A 440 0.13 4.54 8.12
CA ASN A 440 -0.64 3.36 7.73
C ASN A 440 -1.63 3.66 6.58
N ALA A 441 -2.23 4.85 6.54
CA ALA A 441 -3.10 5.23 5.44
C ALA A 441 -2.32 5.34 4.12
N LEU A 442 -1.11 5.90 4.13
CA LEU A 442 -0.24 5.99 2.95
C LEU A 442 0.12 4.61 2.38
N THR A 443 0.24 3.60 3.23
CA THR A 443 0.62 2.25 2.78
C THR A 443 -0.56 1.53 2.15
N VAL A 444 -1.74 1.66 2.75
CA VAL A 444 -3.00 1.17 2.17
C VAL A 444 -3.27 1.88 0.83
N LEU A 445 -2.97 3.19 0.74
CA LEU A 445 -3.06 3.95 -0.51
C LEU A 445 -2.11 3.41 -1.60
N ALA A 446 -0.87 3.11 -1.23
CA ALA A 446 0.10 2.52 -2.16
C ALA A 446 -0.39 1.15 -2.67
N GLU A 447 -0.87 0.29 -1.77
CA GLU A 447 -1.40 -1.03 -2.15
C GLU A 447 -2.64 -0.94 -3.05
N GLY A 448 -3.56 -0.01 -2.78
CA GLY A 448 -4.73 0.19 -3.64
C GLY A 448 -4.39 0.85 -4.97
N ALA A 449 -3.35 1.70 -5.03
CA ALA A 449 -2.85 2.22 -6.30
C ALA A 449 -2.27 1.10 -7.17
N ASP A 450 -1.52 0.18 -6.58
CA ASP A 450 -0.99 -1.01 -7.26
C ASP A 450 -2.15 -1.93 -7.72
N ALA A 451 -3.17 -2.13 -6.88
CA ALA A 451 -4.36 -2.91 -7.25
C ALA A 451 -5.18 -2.28 -8.38
N ALA A 452 -5.31 -0.95 -8.41
CA ALA A 452 -5.99 -0.24 -9.49
C ALA A 452 -5.28 -0.41 -10.84
N ILE A 453 -3.93 -0.45 -10.84
CA ILE A 453 -3.15 -0.77 -12.02
C ILE A 453 -3.44 -2.21 -12.48
N GLN A 454 -3.46 -3.18 -11.56
CA GLN A 454 -3.76 -4.58 -11.91
C GLN A 454 -5.16 -4.78 -12.50
N ILE A 455 -6.17 -4.10 -11.96
CA ILE A 455 -7.53 -4.16 -12.51
C ILE A 455 -7.54 -3.61 -13.94
N ASN A 456 -6.84 -2.50 -14.21
CA ASN A 456 -6.79 -1.93 -15.54
C ASN A 456 -6.03 -2.82 -16.55
N THR A 457 -4.94 -3.46 -16.14
CA THR A 457 -4.15 -4.35 -17.02
C THR A 457 -4.90 -5.63 -17.37
N VAL A 458 -5.76 -6.13 -16.47
CA VAL A 458 -6.58 -7.33 -16.71
C VAL A 458 -7.84 -6.99 -17.52
N TYR A 459 -8.51 -5.88 -17.24
CA TYR A 459 -9.84 -5.59 -17.80
C TYR A 459 -9.86 -4.56 -18.94
N GLY A 460 -8.72 -3.93 -19.27
CA GLY A 460 -8.62 -2.89 -20.29
C GLY A 460 -9.42 -1.62 -19.95
N ASN A 461 -9.27 -0.56 -20.75
CA ASN A 461 -10.12 0.63 -20.63
C ASN A 461 -11.59 0.32 -20.97
#